data_AF-A0A376CWC8-F1
#
_entry.id   AF-A0A376CWC8-F1
#
_cell.length_a   1.000
_cell.length_b   1.000
_cell.length_c   1.000
_cell.angle_alpha   90.00
_cell.angle_beta   90.00
_cell.angle_gamma   90.00
#
_symmetry.space_group_name_H-M   'P 1'
#
loop_
_entity.id
_entity.type
_entity.pdbx_description
1 polymer ?
#
loop_
_entity_poly.entity_id
_entity_poly.type
_entity_poly.pdbx_seq_one_letter_code
_entity_poly.pdbx_strand_id
1 'polypeptide(L)'
;MEISVPEIESRLPRPLSADERPRMKALLDDAVEYLEVEFQKCGCSLDAALARTPWLESVVRRVIREMVSAAVLVGPNVGMRSASSTTGPQSDSITFADVDSVGWGGVRLTPAQRLDLGLCMPGGARGKFPRPAYWPERIC
;
A
#
# COMPACT_ATOMS: atom_id res chain seq x y z
N MET A 1 -11.61 -11.23 6.31
CA MET A 1 -10.22 -11.21 6.82
C MET A 1 -10.15 -10.18 7.94
N GLU A 2 -9.74 -10.56 9.15
CA GLU A 2 -9.65 -9.64 10.29
C GLU A 2 -8.18 -9.39 10.62
N ILE A 3 -7.78 -8.12 10.67
CA ILE A 3 -6.44 -7.67 11.10
C ILE A 3 -6.65 -6.75 12.28
N SER A 4 -6.05 -7.08 13.41
CA SER A 4 -6.28 -6.38 14.66
C SER A 4 -5.10 -5.46 15.02
N VAL A 5 -5.38 -4.37 15.73
CA VAL A 5 -4.35 -3.47 16.28
C VAL A 5 -3.29 -4.22 17.12
N PRO A 6 -3.63 -5.11 18.08
CA PRO A 6 -2.62 -5.79 18.89
C PRO A 6 -1.69 -6.69 18.07
N GLU A 7 -2.18 -7.25 16.97
CA GLU A 7 -1.37 -8.04 16.05
C GLU A 7 -0.26 -7.19 15.41
N ILE A 8 -0.56 -5.96 15.01
CA ILE A 8 0.43 -5.04 14.43
C ILE A 8 1.35 -4.47 15.52
N GLU A 9 0.79 -4.08 16.67
CA GLU A 9 1.53 -3.54 17.81
C GLU A 9 2.65 -4.49 18.25
N SER A 10 2.40 -5.80 18.28
CA SER A 10 3.40 -6.83 18.64
C SER A 10 4.64 -6.88 17.74
N ARG A 11 4.59 -6.28 16.55
CA ARG A 11 5.65 -6.30 15.54
C ARG A 11 6.37 -4.96 15.40
N LEU A 12 5.88 -3.93 16.08
CA LEU A 12 6.51 -2.61 16.07
C LEU A 12 7.75 -2.60 16.97
N PRO A 13 8.78 -1.80 16.65
CA PRO A 13 9.99 -1.68 17.46
C PRO A 13 9.74 -0.99 18.81
N ARG A 14 8.59 -0.33 18.97
CA ARG A 14 8.17 0.33 20.20
C ARG A 14 6.67 0.09 20.45
N PRO A 15 6.22 0.08 21.72
CA PRO A 15 4.80 0.06 22.03
C PRO A 15 4.12 1.34 21.53
N LEU A 16 2.83 1.23 21.23
CA LEU A 16 2.00 2.37 20.84
C LEU A 16 1.61 3.18 22.08
N SER A 17 1.63 4.50 21.96
CA SER A 17 1.03 5.36 22.98
C SER A 17 -0.50 5.23 22.96
N ALA A 18 -1.17 5.65 24.04
CA ALA A 18 -2.63 5.63 24.13
C ALA A 18 -3.30 6.42 22.99
N ASP A 19 -2.67 7.50 22.53
CA ASP A 19 -3.19 8.37 21.46
C ASP A 19 -2.92 7.80 20.05
N GLU A 20 -1.93 6.93 19.90
CA GLU A 20 -1.60 6.29 18.62
C GLU A 20 -2.56 5.14 18.29
N ARG A 21 -3.18 4.50 19.29
CA ARG A 21 -4.09 3.36 19.09
C ARG A 21 -5.36 3.70 18.29
N PRO A 22 -6.11 4.79 18.57
CA PRO A 22 -7.24 5.20 17.75
C PRO A 22 -6.83 5.50 16.30
N ARG A 23 -5.68 6.17 16.13
CA ARG A 23 -5.14 6.49 14.81
C ARG A 23 -4.74 5.22 14.04
N MET A 24 -4.12 4.25 14.71
CA MET A 24 -3.78 2.94 14.13
C MET A 24 -5.02 2.23 13.59
N LYS A 25 -6.12 2.27 14.34
CA LYS A 25 -7.40 1.69 13.90
C LYS A 25 -7.91 2.38 12.63
N ALA A 26 -7.93 3.70 12.61
CA ALA A 26 -8.34 4.45 11.41
C ALA A 26 -7.47 4.10 10.20
N LEU A 27 -6.15 4.01 10.36
CA LEU A 27 -5.23 3.63 9.28
C LEU A 27 -5.46 2.18 8.78
N LEU A 28 -5.91 1.28 9.64
CA LEU A 28 -6.29 -0.08 9.24
C LEU A 28 -7.56 -0.06 8.39
N ASP A 29 -8.58 0.67 8.84
CA ASP A 29 -9.85 0.81 8.11
C ASP A 29 -9.60 1.45 6.74
N ASP A 30 -8.82 2.55 6.70
CA ASP A 30 -8.40 3.23 5.47
C ASP A 30 -7.62 2.30 4.52
N ALA A 31 -6.74 1.44 5.05
CA ALA A 31 -5.95 0.51 4.23
C ALA A 31 -6.82 -0.56 3.57
N VAL A 32 -7.83 -1.07 4.29
CA VAL A 32 -8.78 -2.04 3.74
C VAL A 32 -9.63 -1.40 2.66
N GLU A 33 -10.23 -0.23 2.93
CA GLU A 33 -11.02 0.52 1.95
C GLU A 33 -10.19 0.84 0.69
N TYR A 34 -8.95 1.30 0.88
CA TYR A 34 -8.04 1.61 -0.22
C TYR A 34 -7.77 0.38 -1.11
N LEU A 35 -7.53 -0.79 -0.51
CA LEU A 35 -7.33 -2.02 -1.26
C LEU A 35 -8.60 -2.46 -1.99
N GLU A 36 -9.76 -2.40 -1.36
CA GLU A 36 -11.04 -2.72 -2.01
C GLU A 36 -11.26 -1.88 -3.27
N VAL A 37 -11.03 -0.57 -3.18
CA VAL A 37 -11.12 0.35 -4.32
C VAL A 37 -10.11 -0.01 -5.41
N GLU A 38 -8.88 -0.37 -5.06
CA GLU A 38 -7.86 -0.77 -6.04
C GLU A 38 -8.20 -2.08 -6.76
N PHE A 39 -8.76 -3.06 -6.05
CA PHE A 39 -9.29 -4.27 -6.68
C PHE A 39 -10.46 -3.94 -7.62
N GLN A 40 -11.38 -3.07 -7.19
CA GLN A 40 -12.52 -2.64 -8.01
C GLN A 40 -12.08 -1.94 -9.29
N LYS A 41 -11.04 -1.09 -9.24
CA LYS A 41 -10.43 -0.47 -10.43
C LYS A 41 -9.90 -1.50 -11.43
N CYS A 42 -9.53 -2.69 -10.96
CA CYS A 42 -9.12 -3.82 -11.79
C CYS A 42 -10.29 -4.73 -12.20
N GLY A 43 -11.54 -4.34 -11.90
CA GLY A 43 -12.74 -5.08 -12.25
C GLY A 43 -13.00 -6.33 -11.40
N CYS A 44 -12.46 -6.39 -10.18
CA CYS A 44 -12.64 -7.51 -9.25
C CYS A 44 -12.97 -6.98 -7.85
N SER A 45 -13.76 -7.71 -7.05
CA SER A 45 -13.88 -7.40 -5.62
C SER A 45 -12.78 -8.13 -4.84
N LEU A 46 -12.34 -7.54 -3.72
CA LEU A 46 -11.36 -8.16 -2.83
C LEU A 46 -11.86 -9.53 -2.36
N ASP A 47 -13.12 -9.65 -1.94
CA ASP A 47 -13.72 -10.92 -1.51
C ASP A 47 -13.69 -12.00 -2.59
N ALA A 48 -14.03 -11.65 -3.83
CA ALA A 48 -13.98 -12.59 -4.95
C ALA A 48 -12.55 -13.02 -5.27
N ALA A 49 -11.58 -12.12 -5.14
CA ALA A 49 -10.17 -12.43 -5.33
C ALA A 49 -9.65 -13.37 -4.23
N LEU A 50 -10.00 -13.12 -2.97
CA LEU A 50 -9.65 -13.95 -1.81
C LEU A 50 -10.27 -15.36 -1.93
N ALA A 51 -11.53 -15.47 -2.34
CA ALA A 51 -12.20 -16.76 -2.53
C ALA A 51 -11.57 -17.59 -3.65
N ARG A 52 -11.06 -16.94 -4.71
CA ARG A 52 -10.46 -17.63 -5.86
C ARG A 52 -9.00 -18.01 -5.63
N THR A 53 -8.28 -17.26 -4.80
CA THR A 53 -6.82 -17.34 -4.71
C THR A 53 -6.37 -17.55 -3.25
N PRO A 54 -6.12 -18.80 -2.82
CA PRO A 54 -5.88 -19.13 -1.41
C PRO A 54 -4.68 -18.42 -0.78
N TRP A 55 -3.63 -18.14 -1.55
CA TRP A 55 -2.44 -17.46 -1.05
C TRP A 55 -2.61 -15.94 -0.92
N LEU A 56 -3.61 -15.35 -1.58
CA LEU A 56 -3.79 -13.90 -1.65
C LEU A 56 -4.07 -13.29 -0.28
N GLU A 57 -4.80 -14.01 0.59
CA GLU A 57 -5.08 -13.53 1.95
C GLU A 57 -3.79 -13.23 2.73
N SER A 58 -2.79 -14.12 2.63
CA SER A 58 -1.52 -13.92 3.32
C SER A 58 -0.74 -12.72 2.78
N VAL A 59 -0.81 -12.48 1.46
CA VAL A 59 -0.18 -11.34 0.81
C VAL A 59 -0.88 -10.04 1.19
N VAL A 60 -2.22 -10.01 1.14
CA VAL A 60 -3.02 -8.85 1.57
C VAL A 60 -2.71 -8.47 3.01
N ARG A 61 -2.65 -9.46 3.92
CA ARG A 61 -2.26 -9.22 5.33
C ARG A 61 -0.86 -8.63 5.44
N ARG A 62 0.11 -9.14 4.68
CA ARG A 62 1.47 -8.58 4.66
C ARG A 62 1.47 -7.12 4.18
N VAL A 63 0.78 -6.84 3.08
CA VAL A 63 0.74 -5.50 2.48
C VAL A 63 0.07 -4.50 3.43
N ILE A 64 -1.08 -4.83 4.03
CA ILE A 64 -1.73 -3.94 5.01
C ILE A 64 -0.80 -3.65 6.19
N ARG A 65 -0.10 -4.66 6.72
CA ARG A 65 0.87 -4.45 7.81
C ARG A 65 1.98 -3.50 7.39
N GLU A 66 2.54 -3.65 6.20
CA GLU A 66 3.58 -2.76 5.69
C GLU A 66 3.07 -1.32 5.51
N MET A 67 1.90 -1.15 4.90
CA MET A 67 1.27 0.17 4.70
C MET A 67 1.04 0.89 6.02
N VAL A 68 0.45 0.19 6.98
CA VAL A 68 0.07 0.77 8.28
C VAL A 68 1.30 1.00 9.17
N SER A 69 2.25 0.05 9.21
CA SER A 69 3.49 0.25 9.97
C SER A 69 4.34 1.38 9.40
N ALA A 70 4.42 1.52 8.08
CA ALA A 70 5.09 2.65 7.44
C ALA A 70 4.39 3.97 7.82
N ALA A 71 3.06 4.05 7.72
CA ALA A 71 2.31 5.26 8.08
C ALA A 71 2.49 5.65 9.57
N VAL A 72 2.60 4.67 10.47
CA VAL A 72 2.76 4.91 11.92
C VAL A 72 4.19 5.31 12.26
N LEU A 73 5.20 4.65 11.67
CA LEU A 73 6.60 4.93 11.94
C LEU A 73 7.09 6.22 11.29
N VAL A 74 6.64 6.49 10.06
CA VAL A 74 7.00 7.72 9.33
C VAL A 74 6.15 8.89 9.81
N GLY A 75 4.85 8.69 10.03
CA GLY A 75 3.97 9.66 10.68
C GLY A 75 4.06 11.08 10.09
N PRO A 76 4.30 12.13 10.89
CA PRO A 76 4.45 13.51 10.41
C PRO A 76 5.77 13.78 9.66
N ASN A 77 6.70 12.83 9.67
CA ASN A 77 8.00 12.95 9.02
C ASN A 77 7.97 12.44 7.57
N VAL A 78 6.79 12.41 6.92
CA VAL A 78 6.71 12.06 5.49
C VAL A 78 7.62 12.99 4.70
N GLY A 79 8.55 12.37 3.99
CA GLY A 79 9.54 13.05 3.20
C GLY A 79 10.77 13.54 3.99
N MET A 80 10.87 13.42 5.31
CA MET A 80 12.04 13.93 6.05
C MET A 80 13.27 13.02 5.85
N ARG A 81 14.37 13.54 5.27
CA ARG A 81 15.64 12.77 5.09
C ARG A 81 16.76 13.15 6.04
N SER A 82 16.85 14.40 6.45
CA SER A 82 17.85 14.85 7.41
C SER A 82 17.32 15.97 8.28
N ALA A 83 17.44 15.80 9.60
CA ALA A 83 17.37 16.89 10.56
C ALA A 83 18.79 17.18 11.02
N SER A 84 19.25 18.42 10.88
CA SER A 84 20.50 18.87 11.49
C SER A 84 20.17 20.03 12.43
N SER A 85 20.67 19.96 13.67
CA SER A 85 20.57 21.00 14.68
C SER A 85 21.99 21.26 15.19
N THR A 86 22.48 22.49 15.11
CA THR A 86 23.92 22.80 15.24
C THR A 86 24.17 23.94 16.23
N THR A 87 23.99 23.76 17.53
CA THR A 87 23.92 24.85 18.54
C THR A 87 24.99 25.98 18.44
N GLY A 88 24.53 27.24 18.31
CA GLY A 88 25.19 28.50 17.85
C GLY A 88 24.10 29.55 17.43
N PRO A 89 24.32 30.69 16.75
CA PRO A 89 23.19 31.54 16.29
C PRO A 89 22.35 30.78 15.25
N GLN A 90 21.26 30.12 15.68
CA GLN A 90 20.76 28.90 15.02
C GLN A 90 19.91 29.09 13.77
N SER A 91 20.21 28.26 12.78
CA SER A 91 19.37 27.96 11.62
C SER A 91 19.05 26.47 11.66
N ASP A 92 17.77 26.12 11.83
CA ASP A 92 17.30 24.75 11.66
C ASP A 92 17.00 24.53 10.17
N SER A 93 17.60 23.51 9.57
CA SER A 93 17.31 23.12 8.18
C SER A 93 16.79 21.69 8.13
N ILE A 94 15.59 21.52 7.57
CA ILE A 94 14.96 20.22 7.36
C ILE A 94 14.95 19.95 5.85
N THR A 95 15.61 18.87 5.44
CA THR A 95 15.59 18.45 4.03
C THR A 95 14.50 17.41 3.83
N PHE A 96 13.56 17.73 2.94
CA PHE A 96 12.53 16.79 2.51
C PHE A 96 12.91 16.15 1.17
N ALA A 97 12.78 14.82 1.05
CA ALA A 97 12.78 14.08 -0.18
C ALA A 97 11.63 13.08 -0.14
N ASP A 98 10.82 13.03 -1.20
CA ASP A 98 9.69 12.12 -1.30
C ASP A 98 10.17 10.67 -1.19
N VAL A 99 9.77 9.99 -0.11
CA VAL A 99 9.98 8.56 0.06
C VAL A 99 8.62 7.96 -0.25
N ASP A 100 8.51 7.33 -1.42
CA ASP A 100 7.26 6.85 -2.03
C ASP A 100 6.56 5.72 -1.23
N SER A 101 6.99 5.49 0.01
CA SER A 101 6.46 4.52 0.96
C SER A 101 5.26 5.01 1.76
N VAL A 102 5.09 6.33 1.95
CA VAL A 102 3.96 6.91 2.73
C VAL A 102 3.49 8.21 2.08
N GLY A 103 2.18 8.40 1.97
CA GLY A 103 1.59 9.66 1.50
C GLY A 103 1.21 10.58 2.67
N TRP A 104 1.13 11.88 2.41
CA TRP A 104 0.59 12.85 3.38
C TRP A 104 -0.84 12.52 3.84
N GLY A 105 -1.60 11.79 3.01
CA GLY A 105 -2.95 11.30 3.32
C GLY A 105 -2.99 9.98 4.11
N GLY A 106 -1.86 9.45 4.58
CA GLY A 106 -1.81 8.21 5.35
C GLY A 106 -1.24 7.03 4.57
N VAL A 107 -1.97 5.93 4.51
CA VAL A 107 -1.51 4.68 3.89
C VAL A 107 -1.38 4.83 2.37
N ARG A 108 -0.32 4.25 1.80
CA ARG A 108 -0.03 4.29 0.36
C ARG A 108 0.42 2.91 -0.11
N LEU A 109 -0.01 2.56 -1.32
CA LEU A 109 0.36 1.29 -1.95
C LEU A 109 1.50 1.50 -2.94
N THR A 110 2.62 0.83 -2.70
CA THR A 110 3.81 0.93 -3.56
C THR A 110 3.66 0.10 -4.84
N PRO A 111 4.41 0.40 -5.92
CA PRO A 111 4.38 -0.40 -7.14
C PRO A 111 4.74 -1.88 -6.92
N ALA A 112 5.65 -2.19 -5.99
CA ALA A 112 6.00 -3.57 -5.64
C ALA A 112 4.82 -4.31 -4.97
N GLN A 113 4.14 -3.66 -4.02
CA GLN A 113 2.95 -4.22 -3.37
C GLN A 113 1.80 -4.44 -4.37
N ARG A 114 1.64 -3.56 -5.36
CA ARG A 114 0.67 -3.77 -6.45
C ARG A 114 0.95 -5.03 -7.25
N LEU A 115 2.22 -5.29 -7.57
CA LEU A 115 2.64 -6.49 -8.29
C LEU A 115 2.38 -7.74 -7.45
N ASP A 116 2.73 -7.72 -6.16
CA ASP A 116 2.48 -8.84 -5.24
C ASP A 116 0.99 -9.18 -5.13
N LEU A 117 0.12 -8.16 -5.11
CA LEU A 117 -1.33 -8.31 -5.07
C LEU A 117 -1.94 -8.75 -6.41
N GLY A 118 -1.15 -8.80 -7.49
CA GLY A 118 -1.65 -9.07 -8.84
C GLY A 118 -2.60 -7.99 -9.36
N LEU A 119 -2.48 -6.75 -8.85
CA LEU A 119 -3.31 -5.64 -9.32
C LEU A 119 -2.91 -5.24 -10.74
N CYS A 120 -3.91 -4.78 -11.49
CA CYS A 120 -3.70 -4.17 -12.79
C CYS A 120 -2.71 -2.99 -12.68
N MET A 121 -1.67 -3.04 -13.51
CA MET A 121 -0.67 -1.98 -13.55
C MET A 121 -1.26 -0.72 -14.19
N PRO A 122 -1.07 0.47 -13.59
CA PRO A 122 -1.46 1.71 -14.24
C PRO A 122 -0.72 1.84 -15.57
N GLY A 123 -1.46 1.99 -16.66
CA GLY A 123 -0.89 2.07 -18.01
C GLY A 123 -0.56 0.72 -18.67
N GLY A 124 -0.97 -0.42 -18.09
CA GLY A 124 -0.87 -1.73 -18.75
C GLY A 124 -1.62 -1.77 -20.09
N ALA A 125 -1.22 -2.69 -20.97
CA ALA A 125 -1.78 -2.80 -22.32
C ALA A 125 -3.31 -2.89 -22.28
N ARG A 126 -3.98 -1.79 -22.66
CA ARG A 126 -5.45 -1.74 -22.85
C ARG A 126 -5.91 -2.40 -24.15
N GLY A 127 -4.96 -2.79 -25.00
CA GLY A 127 -5.23 -3.46 -26.26
C GLY A 127 -5.48 -4.95 -26.06
N LYS A 128 -6.55 -5.48 -26.66
CA LYS A 128 -6.66 -6.90 -26.93
C LYS A 128 -6.02 -7.16 -28.29
N PHE A 129 -5.05 -8.08 -28.34
CA PHE A 129 -4.66 -8.63 -29.64
C PHE A 129 -5.87 -9.37 -30.22
N PRO A 130 -6.19 -9.19 -31.52
CA PRO A 130 -7.21 -10.00 -32.17
C PRO A 130 -6.84 -11.47 -31.98
N ARG A 131 -7.86 -12.33 -31.83
CA ARG A 131 -7.63 -13.77 -31.77
C ARG A 131 -6.85 -14.16 -33.04
N PRO A 132 -5.78 -14.97 -32.92
CA PRO A 132 -5.03 -15.40 -34.09
C PRO A 132 -5.99 -16.03 -35.10
N ALA A 133 -5.84 -15.68 -36.37
CA ALA A 133 -6.61 -16.30 -37.44
C ALA A 133 -6.35 -17.81 -37.41
N TYR A 134 -7.41 -18.59 -37.42
CA TYR A 134 -7.32 -20.05 -37.52
C TYR A 134 -6.82 -20.40 -38.92
N TRP A 135 -5.80 -21.25 -38.98
CA TRP A 135 -5.32 -21.83 -40.23
C TRP A 135 -6.39 -22.76 -40.85
N PRO A 136 -6.55 -22.80 -42.18
CA PRO A 136 -5.90 -21.99 -43.19
C PRO A 136 -6.65 -20.66 -43.39
N GLU A 137 -5.87 -19.59 -43.59
CA GLU A 137 -6.37 -18.25 -43.91
C GLU A 137 -6.95 -18.28 -45.33
N ARG A 138 -8.24 -18.61 -45.47
CA ARG A 138 -8.92 -18.59 -46.77
C ARG A 138 -9.17 -17.14 -47.19
N ILE A 139 -8.38 -16.72 -48.17
CA ILE A 139 -8.61 -15.57 -49.04
C ILE A 139 -10.00 -15.73 -49.69
N CYS A 140 -10.88 -14.76 -49.44
CA CYS A 140 -12.05 -14.45 -50.26
C CYS A 140 -12.09 -12.93 -50.46
#